data_AF-A0A7J2IR77-F1
#
_entry.id   AF-A0A7J2IR77-F1
#
_cell.length_a   1.000
_cell.length_b   1.000
_cell.length_c   1.000
_cell.angle_alpha   90.00
_cell.angle_beta   90.00
_cell.angle_gamma   90.00
#
_symmetry.space_group_name_H-M   'P 1'
#
loop_
_entity.id
_entity.type
_entity.pdbx_description
1 polymer ?
#
loop_
_entity_poly.entity_id
_entity_poly.type
_entity_poly.pdbx_seq_one_letter_code
_entity_poly.pdbx_strand_id
1 'polypeptide(L)'
;MSAKIDEYKIALMGFGTVGRGFTEILFKKREWLRETYGLKAKIVAICDIYWGSIYDPTGLDEAKALELVEKTKEEKILEKEYDAPHKGWNAVKTIKETNANVVVEVTWTNLETGEPGLTHIKTA
;
A
#
# COMPACT_ATOMS: atom_id res chain seq x y z
N MET A 1 13.24 -26.74 -14.66
CA MET A 1 13.48 -25.28 -14.72
C MET A 1 12.40 -24.63 -13.87
N SER A 2 12.77 -23.89 -12.83
CA SER A 2 11.78 -23.09 -12.08
C SER A 2 11.31 -21.96 -12.99
N ALA A 3 9.99 -21.76 -13.13
CA ALA A 3 9.47 -20.59 -13.83
C ALA A 3 10.00 -19.32 -13.16
N LYS A 4 10.43 -18.33 -13.95
CA LYS A 4 10.85 -17.02 -13.44
C LYS A 4 9.63 -16.38 -12.76
N ILE A 5 9.80 -15.94 -11.51
CA ILE A 5 8.78 -15.19 -10.77
C ILE A 5 9.20 -13.72 -10.74
N ASP A 6 8.35 -12.83 -11.24
CA ASP A 6 8.56 -11.38 -11.19
C ASP A 6 7.92 -10.80 -9.91
N GLU A 7 8.69 -10.03 -9.14
CA GLU A 7 8.25 -9.39 -7.90
C GLU A 7 7.85 -7.93 -8.14
N TYR A 8 6.63 -7.58 -7.74
CA TYR A 8 6.06 -6.24 -7.82
C TYR A 8 5.86 -5.71 -6.40
N LYS A 9 6.59 -4.65 -6.06
CA LYS A 9 6.56 -3.97 -4.78
C LYS A 9 5.65 -2.76 -4.90
N ILE A 10 4.57 -2.77 -4.12
CA ILE A 10 3.48 -1.82 -4.24
C ILE A 10 3.58 -0.79 -3.11
N ALA A 11 3.57 0.49 -3.46
CA ALA A 11 3.18 1.58 -2.57
C ALA A 11 1.70 1.87 -2.76
N LEU A 12 0.91 1.67 -1.71
CA LEU A 12 -0.53 1.88 -1.71
C LEU A 12 -0.86 3.26 -1.14
N MET A 13 -1.41 4.12 -2.00
CA MET A 13 -1.80 5.49 -1.65
C MET A 13 -3.30 5.50 -1.36
N GLY A 14 -3.65 5.66 -0.08
CA GLY A 14 -5.00 5.52 0.43
C GLY A 14 -5.28 4.11 0.97
N PHE A 15 -5.81 4.04 2.19
CA PHE A 15 -6.18 2.81 2.87
C PHE A 15 -7.65 2.85 3.35
N GLY A 16 -8.49 3.52 2.58
CA GLY A 16 -9.94 3.52 2.72
C GLY A 16 -10.58 2.21 2.27
N THR A 17 -11.86 2.25 1.88
CA THR A 17 -12.60 1.05 1.44
C THR A 17 -11.95 0.37 0.24
N VAL A 18 -11.55 1.14 -0.79
CA VAL A 18 -10.94 0.58 -2.01
C VAL A 18 -9.55 0.02 -1.72
N GLY A 19 -8.69 0.76 -1.01
CA GLY A 19 -7.34 0.29 -0.64
C GLY A 19 -7.37 -1.00 0.17
N ARG A 20 -8.24 -1.09 1.18
CA ARG A 20 -8.39 -2.31 1.99
C ARG A 20 -8.95 -3.49 1.18
N GLY A 21 -9.97 -3.24 0.36
CA GLY A 21 -10.52 -4.27 -0.54
C GLY A 21 -9.50 -4.79 -1.55
N PHE A 22 -8.66 -3.90 -2.11
CA PHE A 22 -7.54 -4.27 -2.96
C PHE A 22 -6.54 -5.17 -2.21
N THR A 23 -6.13 -4.77 -1.00
CA THR A 23 -5.23 -5.54 -0.15
C THR A 23 -5.77 -6.94 0.15
N GLU A 24 -7.05 -7.05 0.51
CA GLU A 24 -7.69 -8.35 0.73
C GLU A 24 -7.69 -9.25 -0.51
N ILE A 25 -8.03 -8.68 -1.68
CA ILE A 25 -8.06 -9.44 -2.95
C ILE A 25 -6.65 -9.91 -3.30
N LEU A 26 -5.64 -9.05 -3.13
CA LEU A 26 -4.25 -9.37 -3.41
C LEU A 26 -3.76 -10.51 -2.53
N PHE A 27 -4.07 -10.44 -1.22
CA PHE A 27 -3.75 -11.49 -0.26
C PHE A 27 -4.43 -12.82 -0.63
N LYS A 28 -5.74 -12.80 -0.89
CA LYS A 28 -6.53 -14.00 -1.26
C LYS A 28 -6.07 -14.62 -2.58
N LYS A 29 -5.59 -13.81 -3.55
CA LYS A 29 -5.19 -14.26 -4.88
C LYS A 29 -3.68 -14.48 -5.06
N ARG A 30 -2.86 -14.33 -4.01
CA ARG A 30 -1.39 -14.38 -4.13
C ARG A 30 -0.86 -15.66 -4.77
N GLU A 31 -1.40 -16.82 -4.39
CA GLU A 31 -0.97 -18.12 -4.91
C GLU A 31 -1.39 -18.27 -6.37
N TRP A 32 -2.62 -17.87 -6.69
CA TRP A 32 -3.15 -17.86 -8.05
C TRP A 32 -2.35 -16.95 -8.98
N LEU A 33 -1.96 -15.74 -8.52
CA LEU A 33 -1.10 -14.82 -9.28
C LEU A 33 0.28 -15.44 -9.55
N ARG A 34 0.86 -16.11 -8.54
CA ARG A 34 2.15 -16.78 -8.66
C ARG A 34 2.09 -17.94 -9.64
N GLU A 35 1.09 -18.80 -9.55
CA GLU A 35 0.96 -20.01 -10.36
C GLU A 35 0.52 -19.73 -11.80
N THR A 36 -0.38 -18.75 -11.99
CA THR A 36 -0.96 -18.45 -13.30
C THR A 36 -0.08 -17.50 -14.11
N TYR A 37 0.57 -16.53 -13.45
CA TYR A 37 1.31 -15.45 -14.13
C TYR A 37 2.78 -15.35 -13.73
N GLY A 38 3.27 -16.21 -12.82
CA GLY A 38 4.62 -16.03 -12.27
C GLY A 38 4.77 -14.71 -11.51
N LEU A 39 3.68 -14.17 -10.95
CA LEU A 39 3.66 -12.85 -10.35
C LEU A 39 3.60 -12.92 -8.84
N LYS A 40 4.51 -12.20 -8.17
CA LYS A 40 4.48 -12.00 -6.72
C LYS A 40 4.28 -10.52 -6.43
N ALA A 41 3.07 -10.15 -5.98
CA ALA A 41 2.79 -8.81 -5.50
C ALA A 41 3.04 -8.72 -3.99
N LYS A 42 3.68 -7.64 -3.56
CA LYS A 42 4.00 -7.37 -2.15
C LYS A 42 3.73 -5.90 -1.85
N ILE A 43 2.88 -5.62 -0.88
CA ILE A 43 2.70 -4.24 -0.40
C ILE A 43 3.88 -3.92 0.51
N VAL A 44 4.66 -2.90 0.15
CA VAL A 44 5.81 -2.43 0.95
C VAL A 44 5.49 -1.15 1.70
N ALA A 45 4.56 -0.33 1.19
CA ALA A 45 4.16 0.91 1.84
C ALA A 45 2.64 1.11 1.78
N ILE A 46 2.08 1.67 2.84
CA ILE A 46 0.71 2.20 2.92
C ILE A 46 0.84 3.66 3.34
N CYS A 47 0.21 4.58 2.61
CA CYS A 47 0.17 6.00 2.96
C CYS A 47 -1.28 6.47 3.00
N ASP A 48 -1.78 6.78 4.20
CA ASP A 48 -3.14 7.25 4.40
C ASP A 48 -3.20 8.43 5.38
N ILE A 49 -4.07 9.39 5.07
CA ILE A 49 -4.21 10.61 5.88
C ILE A 49 -4.79 10.32 7.27
N TYR A 50 -5.76 9.41 7.36
CA TYR A 50 -6.46 9.09 8.61
C TYR A 50 -5.77 7.94 9.34
N TRP A 51 -5.50 6.83 8.66
CA TRP A 51 -4.92 5.63 9.28
C TRP A 51 -3.42 5.75 9.57
N GLY A 52 -2.75 6.68 8.87
CA GLY A 52 -1.31 6.89 8.96
C GLY A 52 -0.52 6.20 7.86
N SER A 53 0.78 6.46 7.84
CA SER A 53 1.71 5.97 6.82
C SER A 53 2.77 5.05 7.41
N ILE A 54 2.98 3.90 6.79
CA ILE A 54 3.98 2.89 7.16
C ILE A 54 4.71 2.36 5.93
N TYR A 55 6.00 2.07 6.08
CA TYR A 55 6.83 1.49 5.03
C TYR A 55 7.82 0.49 5.60
N ASP A 56 7.88 -0.69 4.98
CA ASP A 56 8.88 -1.72 5.20
C ASP A 56 9.46 -2.18 3.84
N PRO A 57 10.78 -2.00 3.58
CA PRO A 57 11.40 -2.43 2.32
C PRO A 57 11.31 -3.94 2.07
N THR A 58 11.07 -4.73 3.11
CA THR A 58 10.94 -6.19 3.04
C THR A 58 9.49 -6.66 2.86
N GLY A 59 8.51 -5.77 2.99
CA GLY A 59 7.08 -6.04 2.86
C GLY A 59 6.32 -5.87 4.17
N LEU A 60 5.06 -5.42 4.06
CA LEU A 60 4.12 -5.33 5.17
C LEU A 60 3.34 -6.64 5.32
N ASP A 61 2.99 -6.99 6.55
CA ASP A 61 1.96 -7.97 6.88
C ASP A 61 0.59 -7.32 6.63
N GLU A 62 -0.02 -7.69 5.51
CA GLU A 62 -1.29 -7.13 5.08
C GLU A 62 -2.43 -7.43 6.06
N ALA A 63 -2.42 -8.61 6.69
CA ALA A 63 -3.46 -9.03 7.62
C ALA A 63 -3.41 -8.20 8.90
N LYS A 64 -2.21 -7.95 9.44
CA LYS A 64 -2.01 -7.10 10.62
C LYS A 64 -2.44 -5.65 10.34
N ALA A 65 -2.09 -5.10 9.17
CA ALA A 65 -2.49 -3.75 8.80
C ALA A 65 -4.02 -3.61 8.70
N LEU A 66 -4.70 -4.58 8.08
CA LEU A 66 -6.17 -4.63 8.00
C LEU A 66 -6.81 -4.75 9.39
N GLU A 67 -6.30 -5.65 10.22
CA GLU A 67 -6.82 -5.89 11.57
C GLU A 67 -6.77 -4.62 12.44
N LEU A 68 -5.66 -3.88 12.41
CA LEU A 68 -5.49 -2.65 13.20
C LEU A 68 -6.55 -1.60 12.86
N VAL A 69 -6.76 -1.32 11.58
CA VAL A 69 -7.71 -0.27 11.14
C VAL A 69 -9.17 -0.69 11.30
N GLU A 70 -9.46 -1.99 11.27
CA GLU A 70 -10.82 -2.50 11.50
C GLU A 70 -11.22 -2.47 12.97
N LYS A 71 -10.31 -2.87 13.86
CA LYS A 71 -10.58 -2.93 15.31
C LYS A 71 -10.51 -1.57 15.97
N THR A 72 -9.51 -0.78 15.60
CA THR A 72 -9.14 0.44 16.30
C THR A 72 -9.33 1.59 15.34
N LYS A 73 -10.55 2.17 15.34
CA LYS A 73 -10.94 3.30 14.48
C LYS A 73 -10.30 4.63 14.90
N GLU A 74 -9.02 4.59 15.26
CA GLU A 74 -8.25 5.71 15.78
C GLU A 74 -7.37 6.32 14.68
N GLU A 75 -7.24 7.65 14.71
CA GLU A 75 -6.31 8.35 13.84
C GLU A 75 -4.87 7.87 14.05
N LYS A 76 -4.16 7.69 12.93
CA LYS A 76 -2.75 7.29 12.87
C LYS A 76 -2.45 5.94 13.53
N ILE A 77 -3.44 5.06 13.65
CA ILE A 77 -3.26 3.75 14.30
C ILE A 77 -2.14 2.91 13.68
N LEU A 78 -1.93 2.99 12.36
CA LEU A 78 -0.84 2.27 11.70
C LEU A 78 0.52 2.79 12.19
N GLU A 79 0.69 4.10 12.32
CA GLU A 79 1.95 4.68 12.82
C GLU A 79 2.16 4.33 14.31
N LYS A 80 1.08 4.30 15.10
CA LYS A 80 1.13 4.03 16.53
C LYS A 80 1.48 2.57 16.84
N GLU A 81 0.76 1.63 16.23
CA GLU A 81 0.74 0.22 16.67
C GLU A 81 1.36 -0.77 15.67
N TYR A 82 1.48 -0.40 14.40
CA TYR A 82 2.13 -1.27 13.42
C TYR A 82 3.65 -1.15 13.57
N ASP A 83 4.37 -2.26 13.70
CA ASP A 83 5.83 -2.25 13.78
C ASP A 83 6.44 -2.24 12.37
N ALA A 84 6.80 -1.05 11.89
CA ALA A 84 7.45 -0.83 10.60
C ALA A 84 8.68 0.08 10.81
N PRO A 85 9.78 -0.13 10.06
CA PRO A 85 11.01 0.64 10.22
C PRO A 85 10.85 2.12 9.83
N HIS A 86 9.87 2.43 8.97
CA HIS A 86 9.56 3.79 8.56
C HIS A 86 8.09 4.09 8.73
N LYS A 87 7.78 5.26 9.33
CA LYS A 87 6.43 5.69 9.70
C LYS A 87 6.25 7.19 9.45
N GLY A 88 5.01 7.64 9.29
CA GLY A 88 4.66 9.06 9.24
C GLY A 88 5.09 9.79 7.96
N TRP A 89 5.43 9.06 6.90
CA TRP A 89 5.82 9.66 5.63
C TRP A 89 4.60 10.26 4.92
N ASN A 90 4.79 11.40 4.25
CA ASN A 90 3.78 11.94 3.35
C ASN A 90 3.83 11.24 1.98
N ALA A 91 2.83 11.51 1.13
CA ALA A 91 2.70 10.84 -0.15
C ALA A 91 3.91 11.03 -1.08
N VAL A 92 4.41 12.25 -1.21
CA VAL A 92 5.57 12.55 -2.07
C VAL A 92 6.81 11.80 -1.61
N LYS A 93 7.07 11.75 -0.29
CA LYS A 93 8.19 10.99 0.26
C LYS A 93 8.01 9.49 0.04
N THR A 94 6.82 8.96 0.28
CA THR A 94 6.49 7.54 0.03
C THR A 94 6.74 7.16 -1.43
N ILE A 95 6.30 7.97 -2.38
CA ILE A 95 6.48 7.68 -3.81
C ILE A 95 7.97 7.72 -4.20
N LYS A 96 8.73 8.70 -3.69
CA LYS A 96 10.12 8.91 -4.10
C LYS A 96 11.16 8.03 -3.38
N GLU A 97 10.92 7.69 -2.11
CA GLU A 97 11.96 7.10 -1.24
C GLU A 97 11.70 5.64 -0.87
N THR A 98 10.54 5.07 -1.20
CA THR A 98 10.31 3.63 -1.03
C THR A 98 11.00 2.82 -2.12
N ASN A 99 11.14 1.51 -1.91
CA ASN A 99 11.59 0.58 -2.93
C ASN A 99 10.44 0.01 -3.78
N ALA A 100 9.28 0.67 -3.77
CA ALA A 100 8.16 0.29 -4.62
C ALA A 100 8.50 0.52 -6.10
N ASN A 101 8.06 -0.39 -6.96
CA ASN A 101 8.12 -0.25 -8.41
C ASN A 101 6.72 -0.13 -9.04
N VAL A 102 5.68 -0.13 -8.22
CA VAL A 102 4.29 0.12 -8.60
C VAL A 102 3.67 1.03 -7.54
N VAL A 103 3.02 2.11 -8.00
CA VAL A 103 2.16 2.95 -7.16
C VAL A 103 0.71 2.59 -7.47
N VAL A 104 -0.09 2.32 -6.44
CA VAL A 104 -1.54 2.12 -6.56
C VAL A 104 -2.22 3.32 -5.91
N GLU A 105 -2.78 4.18 -6.75
CA GLU A 105 -3.44 5.42 -6.33
C GLU A 105 -4.94 5.20 -6.11
N VAL A 106 -5.37 5.15 -4.85
CA VAL A 106 -6.76 4.92 -4.44
C VAL A 106 -7.18 5.89 -3.33
N THR A 107 -6.61 7.09 -3.33
CA THR A 107 -7.05 8.20 -2.47
C THR A 107 -8.37 8.78 -2.98
N TRP A 108 -9.05 9.55 -2.11
CA TRP A 108 -10.22 10.33 -2.52
C TRP A 108 -9.80 11.36 -3.57
N THR A 109 -10.71 11.70 -4.48
CA THR A 109 -10.41 12.66 -5.56
C THR A 109 -11.21 13.94 -5.36
N ASN A 110 -10.52 15.08 -5.39
CA ASN A 110 -11.15 16.37 -5.62
C ASN A 110 -11.54 16.47 -7.10
N LEU A 111 -12.83 16.56 -7.41
CA LEU A 111 -13.32 16.57 -8.79
C LEU A 111 -13.04 17.88 -9.55
N GLU A 112 -12.72 18.96 -8.84
CA GLU A 112 -12.37 20.25 -9.47
C GLU A 112 -10.89 20.31 -9.82
N THR A 113 -10.02 19.88 -8.91
CA THR A 113 -8.56 20.03 -9.07
C THR A 113 -7.86 18.75 -9.53
N GLY A 114 -8.50 17.58 -9.36
CA GLY A 114 -7.89 16.26 -9.55
C GLY A 114 -6.94 15.85 -8.42
N GLU A 115 -6.79 16.65 -7.37
CA GLU A 115 -5.90 16.37 -6.25
C GLU A 115 -6.53 15.40 -5.23
N PRO A 116 -5.71 14.68 -4.44
CA PRO A 116 -4.25 14.64 -4.48
C PRO A 116 -3.68 13.68 -5.54
N GLY A 117 -4.55 12.88 -6.18
CA GLY A 117 -4.14 11.87 -7.16
C GLY A 117 -3.33 12.43 -8.33
N LEU A 118 -3.66 13.63 -8.82
CA LEU A 118 -2.87 14.29 -9.87
C LEU A 118 -1.41 14.51 -9.46
N THR A 119 -1.17 15.04 -8.25
CA THR A 119 0.19 15.22 -7.72
C THR A 119 0.90 13.88 -7.54
N HIS A 120 0.21 12.87 -7.00
CA HIS A 120 0.80 11.55 -6.79
C HIS A 120 1.24 10.92 -8.12
N ILE A 121 0.37 10.92 -9.13
CA ILE A 121 0.65 10.37 -10.46
C ILE A 121 1.81 11.10 -11.14
N LYS A 122 1.89 12.43 -11.04
CA LYS A 122 3.02 13.21 -11.59
C LYS A 122 4.33 12.98 -10.86
N THR A 123 4.29 12.48 -9.62
CA THR A 123 5.47 12.25 -8.79
C THR A 123 6.09 10.87 -9.03
N ALA A 124 5.29 9.90 -9.48
CA ALA A 124 5.70 8.53 -9.77
C ALA A 124 6.41 8.41 -11.12
#